data_AF-A0AAU0RF10-F1
#
_entry.id   AF-A0AAU0RF10-F1
#
_cell.length_a   1.000
_cell.length_b   1.000
_cell.length_c   1.000
_cell.angle_alpha   90.00
_cell.angle_beta   90.00
_cell.angle_gamma   90.00
#
_symmetry.space_group_name_H-M   'P 1'
#
loop_
_entity.id
_entity.type
_entity.pdbx_description
1 polymer ?
#
loop_
_entity_poly.entity_id
_entity_poly.type
_entity_poly.pdbx_seq_one_letter_code
_entity_poly.pdbx_strand_id
1 'polypeptide(L)'
;MKRTEQRPHLILKKFNNNGGEGELTKIITEENESNYTLQLKGLPEDEKGLVIYKKDEDNWVLITKRRIRFARNGEGHEIMVADLDDGHFCWDSPEARRSQFILTDMENNKYLLDLEKGNAFSSMTSVMFFMAQQ
;
A
#
# COMPACT_ATOMS: atom_id res chain seq x y z
N MET A 1 20.24 -1.54 -12.37
CA MET A 1 20.39 -1.30 -10.91
C MET A 1 19.24 -2.03 -10.23
N LYS A 2 19.51 -2.92 -9.28
CA LYS A 2 18.42 -3.54 -8.49
C LYS A 2 17.74 -2.44 -7.67
N ARG A 3 16.41 -2.37 -7.75
CA ARG A 3 15.55 -1.42 -7.03
C ARG A 3 15.69 -1.72 -5.54
N THR A 4 15.99 -0.73 -4.70
CA THR A 4 16.12 -0.98 -3.25
C THR A 4 15.21 -0.10 -2.41
N GLU A 5 14.91 1.14 -2.83
CA GLU A 5 13.96 2.01 -2.13
C GLU A 5 13.44 3.15 -3.02
N GLN A 6 12.26 3.66 -2.66
CA GLN A 6 11.61 4.82 -3.27
C GLN A 6 11.79 6.06 -2.41
N ARG A 7 11.77 7.25 -3.05
CA ARG A 7 11.85 8.51 -2.30
C ARG A 7 10.50 8.80 -1.63
N PRO A 8 10.42 8.94 -0.29
CA PRO A 8 9.15 9.16 0.42
C PRO A 8 8.31 10.31 -0.13
N HIS A 9 8.94 11.45 -0.45
CA HIS A 9 8.24 12.62 -0.99
C HIS A 9 7.61 12.36 -2.37
N LEU A 10 8.16 11.44 -3.18
CA LEU A 10 7.55 11.08 -4.46
C LEU A 10 6.34 10.17 -4.27
N ILE A 11 6.41 9.24 -3.30
CA ILE A 11 5.26 8.41 -2.89
C ILE A 11 4.11 9.31 -2.43
N LEU A 12 4.37 10.23 -1.49
CA LEU A 12 3.35 11.12 -0.95
C LEU A 12 2.80 12.07 -2.02
N LYS A 13 3.65 12.58 -2.92
CA LYS A 13 3.19 13.37 -4.08
C LYS A 13 2.27 12.55 -4.98
N LYS A 14 2.63 11.30 -5.31
CA LYS A 14 1.82 10.43 -6.15
C LYS A 14 0.47 10.11 -5.49
N PHE A 15 0.49 9.88 -4.17
CA PHE A 15 -0.72 9.67 -3.37
C PHE A 15 -1.65 10.89 -3.44
N ASN A 16 -1.14 12.09 -3.22
CA ASN A 16 -1.96 13.30 -3.18
C ASN A 16 -2.51 13.73 -4.55
N ASN A 17 -1.86 13.35 -5.66
CA ASN A 17 -2.29 13.75 -7.00
C ASN A 17 -3.67 13.21 -7.42
N ASN A 18 -4.17 12.14 -6.79
CA ASN A 18 -5.44 11.48 -7.18
C ASN A 18 -6.56 11.62 -6.14
N GLY A 19 -6.45 12.63 -5.25
CA GLY A 19 -7.48 12.95 -4.25
C GLY A 19 -7.14 12.53 -2.82
N GLY A 20 -6.08 11.73 -2.64
CA GLY A 20 -5.38 11.55 -1.36
C GLY A 20 -6.11 10.65 -0.36
N GLU A 21 -6.22 11.14 0.86
CA GLU A 21 -6.80 10.41 2.00
C GLU A 21 -8.30 10.13 1.85
N GLY A 22 -8.77 9.14 2.59
CA GLY A 22 -10.18 8.81 2.78
C GLY A 22 -10.54 8.72 4.26
N GLU A 23 -11.63 8.07 4.59
CA GLU A 23 -12.03 7.78 5.97
C GLU A 23 -11.06 6.79 6.62
N LEU A 24 -10.71 5.73 5.89
CA LEU A 24 -9.88 4.61 6.36
C LEU A 24 -8.44 4.67 5.83
N THR A 25 -8.20 5.50 4.82
CA THR A 25 -6.90 5.66 4.17
C THR A 25 -6.28 6.99 4.58
N LYS A 26 -5.13 6.95 5.26
CA LYS A 26 -4.46 8.11 5.82
C LYS A 26 -2.98 8.16 5.45
N ILE A 27 -2.45 9.37 5.36
CA ILE A 27 -1.00 9.61 5.46
C ILE A 27 -0.64 9.47 6.93
N ILE A 28 0.42 8.71 7.21
CA ILE A 28 0.91 8.56 8.58
C ILE A 28 1.72 9.82 8.93
N THR A 29 1.32 10.48 10.02
CA THR A 29 1.96 11.64 10.60
C THR A 29 2.26 11.37 12.07
N GLU A 30 3.14 12.16 12.68
CA GLU A 30 3.48 12.02 14.10
C GLU A 30 2.23 12.10 15.01
N GLU A 31 1.19 12.82 14.59
CA GLU A 31 -0.06 12.98 15.34
C GLU A 31 -0.94 11.73 15.34
N ASN A 32 -0.92 10.95 14.25
CA ASN A 32 -1.78 9.78 14.09
C ASN A 32 -1.04 8.44 14.15
N GLU A 33 0.30 8.45 14.18
CA GLU A 33 1.17 7.27 14.15
C GLU A 33 0.83 6.25 15.25
N SER A 34 0.49 6.74 16.45
CA SER A 34 0.15 5.90 17.59
C SER A 34 -1.05 4.98 17.34
N ASN A 35 -1.97 5.36 16.44
CA ASN A 35 -3.12 4.56 16.04
C ASN A 35 -2.75 3.32 15.21
N TYR A 36 -1.50 3.27 14.71
CA TYR A 36 -1.01 2.24 13.80
C TYR A 36 0.18 1.47 14.38
N THR A 37 0.38 1.53 15.69
CA THR A 37 1.52 0.92 16.40
C THR A 37 1.70 -0.56 16.05
N LEU A 38 0.60 -1.31 15.88
CA LEU A 38 0.65 -2.74 15.52
C LEU A 38 1.15 -2.96 14.10
N GLN A 39 0.66 -2.16 13.14
CA GLN A 39 1.04 -2.26 11.72
C GLN A 39 2.47 -1.80 11.47
N LEU A 40 2.95 -0.81 12.25
CA LEU A 40 4.31 -0.28 12.17
C LEU A 40 5.34 -1.16 12.88
N LYS A 41 4.90 -2.05 13.77
CA LYS A 41 5.79 -2.93 14.52
C LYS A 41 6.64 -3.80 13.57
N GLY A 42 7.93 -3.87 13.87
CA GLY A 42 8.90 -4.69 13.13
C GLY A 42 9.50 -4.01 11.90
N LEU A 43 9.11 -2.76 11.59
CA LEU A 43 9.86 -1.98 10.61
C LEU A 43 11.27 -1.67 11.13
N PRO A 44 12.29 -1.63 10.25
CA PRO A 44 13.63 -1.13 10.60
C PRO A 44 13.55 0.30 11.14
N GLU A 45 14.47 0.68 12.03
CA GLU A 45 14.51 2.02 12.63
C GLU A 45 14.62 3.16 11.60
N ASP A 46 15.23 2.89 10.44
CA ASP A 46 15.41 3.85 9.36
C ASP A 46 14.25 3.86 8.33
N GLU A 47 13.17 3.13 8.61
CA GLU A 47 12.03 2.95 7.73
C GLU A 47 10.72 3.32 8.43
N LYS A 48 10.07 4.36 7.88
CA LYS A 48 8.79 4.86 8.40
C LYS A 48 7.62 4.43 7.51
N GLY A 49 6.47 4.21 8.14
CA GLY A 49 5.19 4.14 7.44
C GLY A 49 4.86 5.48 6.79
N LEU A 50 4.31 5.45 5.58
CA LEU A 50 3.99 6.66 4.81
C LEU A 50 2.50 6.82 4.60
N VAL A 51 1.85 5.76 4.13
CA VAL A 51 0.42 5.73 3.84
C VAL A 51 -0.15 4.42 4.35
N ILE A 52 -1.32 4.48 4.96
CA ILE A 52 -2.02 3.30 5.46
C ILE A 52 -3.49 3.34 5.07
N TYR A 53 -3.99 2.22 4.57
CA TYR A 53 -5.40 1.87 4.62
C TYR A 53 -5.60 0.92 5.80
N LYS A 54 -6.55 1.21 6.69
CA LYS A 54 -6.87 0.33 7.82
C LYS A 54 -8.37 0.25 8.04
N LYS A 55 -8.96 -0.91 7.72
CA LYS A 55 -10.36 -1.20 8.04
C LYS A 55 -10.49 -1.73 9.46
N ASP A 56 -9.62 -2.66 9.83
CA ASP A 56 -9.53 -3.30 11.13
C ASP A 56 -8.12 -3.90 11.31
N GLU A 57 -7.87 -4.66 12.38
CA GLU A 57 -6.55 -5.28 12.63
C GLU A 57 -6.22 -6.41 11.65
N ASP A 58 -7.23 -7.00 11.04
CA ASP A 58 -7.11 -8.16 10.15
C ASP A 58 -7.06 -7.76 8.66
N ASN A 59 -7.42 -6.51 8.36
CA ASN A 59 -7.55 -5.97 7.00
C ASN A 59 -6.96 -4.56 6.90
N TRP A 60 -5.72 -4.48 6.45
CA TRP A 60 -4.98 -3.22 6.29
C TRP A 60 -3.89 -3.33 5.23
N VAL A 61 -3.47 -2.19 4.69
CA VAL A 61 -2.37 -2.06 3.74
C VAL A 61 -1.51 -0.88 4.15
N LEU A 62 -0.22 -1.13 4.41
CA LEU A 62 0.78 -0.15 4.78
C LEU A 62 1.81 -0.01 3.66
N ILE A 63 2.05 1.23 3.23
CA ILE A 63 3.07 1.59 2.26
C ILE A 63 4.20 2.32 2.97
N THR A 64 5.42 1.92 2.67
CA THR A 64 6.66 2.56 3.12
C THR A 64 7.52 2.95 1.91
N LYS A 65 8.75 3.43 2.15
CA LYS A 65 9.73 3.63 1.07
C LYS A 65 10.27 2.34 0.44
N ARG A 66 10.25 1.21 1.14
CA ARG A 66 10.92 -0.03 0.68
C ARG A 66 9.99 -1.20 0.43
N ARG A 67 8.83 -1.21 1.06
CA ARG A 67 7.92 -2.36 1.03
C ARG A 67 6.45 -1.95 1.11
N ILE A 68 5.61 -2.88 0.69
CA ILE A 68 4.17 -2.88 0.93
C ILE A 68 3.90 -4.04 1.89
N ARG A 69 3.38 -3.72 3.08
CA ARG A 69 2.91 -4.69 4.06
C ARG A 69 1.40 -4.67 4.10
N PHE A 70 0.77 -5.81 4.28
CA PHE A 70 -0.68 -5.86 4.39
C PHE A 70 -1.13 -7.09 5.17
N ALA A 71 -2.32 -7.01 5.72
CA ALA A 71 -3.04 -8.17 6.21
C ALA A 71 -4.38 -8.28 5.50
N ARG A 72 -4.80 -9.51 5.23
CA ARG A 72 -6.12 -9.81 4.69
C ARG A 72 -6.69 -11.02 5.43
N ASN A 73 -7.85 -10.85 6.06
CA ASN A 73 -8.44 -11.86 6.93
C ASN A 73 -7.45 -12.40 8.00
N GLY A 74 -6.58 -11.53 8.51
CA GLY A 74 -5.58 -11.87 9.53
C GLY A 74 -4.29 -12.49 8.99
N GLU A 75 -4.24 -12.85 7.70
CA GLU A 75 -3.02 -13.34 7.07
C GLU A 75 -2.13 -12.17 6.64
N GLY A 76 -0.94 -12.09 7.24
CA GLY A 76 0.02 -11.02 6.99
C GLY A 76 0.99 -11.35 5.86
N HIS A 77 1.21 -10.37 4.98
CA HIS A 77 2.11 -10.46 3.85
C HIS A 77 3.00 -9.21 3.76
N GLU A 78 4.15 -9.37 3.13
CA GLU A 78 5.10 -8.30 2.86
C GLU A 78 5.74 -8.51 1.49
N ILE A 79 5.78 -7.44 0.70
CA ILE A 79 6.44 -7.42 -0.60
C ILE A 79 7.43 -6.27 -0.61
N MET A 80 8.71 -6.58 -0.83
CA MET A 80 9.73 -5.56 -1.05
C MET A 80 9.51 -4.93 -2.43
N VAL A 81 9.73 -3.63 -2.56
CA VAL A 81 9.71 -2.93 -3.86
C VAL A 81 10.73 -3.54 -4.83
N ALA A 82 11.83 -4.07 -4.30
CA ALA A 82 12.84 -4.79 -5.07
C ALA A 82 12.29 -6.03 -5.79
N ASP A 83 11.28 -6.66 -5.19
CA ASP A 83 10.70 -7.93 -5.60
C ASP A 83 9.28 -7.74 -6.20
N LEU A 84 8.80 -6.49 -6.30
CA LEU A 84 7.52 -6.17 -6.91
C LEU A 84 7.66 -6.10 -8.43
N ASP A 85 6.87 -6.91 -9.15
CA ASP A 85 6.86 -6.97 -10.61
C ASP A 85 5.83 -6.00 -11.20
N ASP A 86 4.54 -6.21 -10.89
CA ASP A 86 3.43 -5.41 -11.41
C ASP A 86 2.26 -5.30 -10.43
N GLY A 87 1.31 -4.43 -10.73
CA GLY A 87 0.02 -4.38 -10.07
C GLY A 87 -1.11 -4.07 -11.06
N HIS A 88 -2.31 -4.58 -10.81
CA HIS A 88 -3.47 -4.31 -11.68
C HIS A 88 -4.80 -4.36 -10.91
N PHE A 89 -5.84 -3.77 -11.49
CA PHE A 89 -7.18 -3.83 -10.93
C PHE A 89 -7.74 -5.26 -10.97
N CYS A 90 -8.51 -5.63 -9.94
CA CYS A 90 -9.28 -6.87 -9.98
C CYS A 90 -10.46 -6.72 -10.96
N TRP A 91 -10.62 -7.69 -11.87
CA TRP A 91 -11.64 -7.66 -12.93
C TRP A 91 -12.83 -8.60 -12.69
N ASP A 92 -12.88 -9.25 -11.54
CA ASP A 92 -13.90 -10.25 -11.20
C ASP A 92 -15.32 -9.67 -11.18
N SER A 93 -15.47 -8.42 -10.72
CA SER A 93 -16.75 -7.69 -10.76
C SER A 93 -16.57 -6.17 -10.83
N PRO A 94 -17.62 -5.40 -11.19
CA PRO A 94 -17.60 -3.94 -11.13
C PRO A 94 -17.29 -3.39 -9.72
N GLU A 95 -17.73 -4.08 -8.67
CA GLU A 95 -17.44 -3.74 -7.29
C GLU A 95 -15.98 -3.98 -6.95
N ALA A 96 -15.45 -5.17 -7.30
CA ALA A 96 -14.05 -5.52 -7.10
C ALA A 96 -13.12 -4.51 -7.78
N ARG A 97 -13.42 -4.13 -9.03
CA ARG A 97 -12.63 -3.14 -9.78
C ARG A 97 -12.48 -1.78 -9.10
N ARG A 98 -13.36 -1.45 -8.14
CA ARG A 98 -13.38 -0.15 -7.44
C ARG A 98 -12.78 -0.20 -6.02
N SER A 99 -12.45 -1.38 -5.51
CA SER A 99 -11.92 -1.55 -4.16
C SER A 99 -10.83 -2.62 -4.03
N GLN A 100 -10.51 -3.34 -5.10
CA GLN A 100 -9.55 -4.42 -5.07
C GLN A 100 -8.44 -4.23 -6.09
N PHE A 101 -7.22 -4.50 -5.63
CA PHE A 101 -6.01 -4.39 -6.43
C PHE A 101 -5.15 -5.64 -6.24
N ILE A 102 -4.55 -6.11 -7.31
CA ILE A 102 -3.70 -7.30 -7.31
C ILE A 102 -2.27 -6.83 -7.47
N LEU A 103 -1.37 -7.25 -6.59
CA LEU A 103 0.07 -7.13 -6.76
C LEU A 103 0.65 -8.48 -7.19
N THR A 104 1.63 -8.44 -8.06
CA THR A 104 2.40 -9.61 -8.49
C THR A 104 3.87 -9.39 -8.14
N ASP A 105 4.51 -10.37 -7.50
CA ASP A 105 5.95 -10.34 -7.26
C ASP A 105 6.74 -10.97 -8.41
N MET A 106 8.07 -10.85 -8.37
CA MET A 106 8.99 -11.39 -9.38
C MET A 106 8.98 -12.93 -9.46
N GLU A 107 8.40 -13.62 -8.46
CA GLU A 107 8.18 -15.07 -8.46
C GLU A 107 6.80 -15.46 -9.00
N ASN A 108 6.03 -14.48 -9.49
CA ASN A 108 4.68 -14.62 -10.03
C ASN A 108 3.63 -15.04 -8.97
N ASN A 109 3.91 -14.82 -7.68
CA ASN A 109 2.89 -14.90 -6.64
C ASN A 109 1.95 -13.69 -6.75
N LYS A 110 0.66 -13.92 -6.55
CA LYS A 110 -0.37 -12.87 -6.66
C LYS A 110 -1.01 -12.61 -5.32
N TYR A 111 -1.11 -11.32 -4.99
CA TYR A 111 -1.64 -10.86 -3.72
C TYR A 111 -2.82 -9.92 -3.96
N LEU A 112 -3.98 -10.29 -3.43
CA LEU A 112 -5.18 -9.49 -3.52
C LEU A 112 -5.26 -8.54 -2.31
N LEU A 113 -5.35 -7.25 -2.59
CA LEU A 113 -5.52 -6.18 -1.61
C LEU A 113 -6.95 -5.66 -1.64
N ASP A 114 -7.57 -5.54 -0.47
CA ASP A 114 -8.82 -4.81 -0.28
C ASP A 114 -8.49 -3.37 0.17
N LEU A 115 -9.11 -2.38 -0.45
CA LEU A 115 -8.83 -0.95 -0.31
C LEU A 115 -10.11 -0.13 -0.18
N GLU A 116 -9.98 1.07 0.38
CA GLU A 116 -11.08 2.04 0.44
C GLU A 116 -11.50 2.51 -0.96
N LYS A 117 -12.80 2.53 -1.23
CA LYS A 117 -13.37 2.99 -2.52
C LYS A 117 -13.14 4.49 -2.75
N GLY A 118 -13.28 4.92 -3.99
CA GLY A 118 -13.29 6.34 -4.37
C GLY A 118 -11.90 6.91 -4.62
N ASN A 119 -11.65 8.13 -4.17
CA ASN A 119 -10.37 8.82 -4.43
C ASN A 119 -9.20 8.12 -3.74
N ALA A 120 -9.40 7.63 -2.51
CA ALA A 120 -8.40 6.85 -1.78
C ALA A 120 -7.94 5.61 -2.57
N PHE A 121 -8.87 4.91 -3.24
CA PHE A 121 -8.54 3.79 -4.12
C PHE A 121 -7.58 4.21 -5.24
N SER A 122 -7.95 5.28 -5.95
CA SER A 122 -7.16 5.82 -7.08
C SER A 122 -5.78 6.28 -6.63
N SER A 123 -5.69 6.88 -5.44
CA SER A 123 -4.43 7.31 -4.81
C SER A 123 -3.55 6.14 -4.41
N MET A 124 -4.08 5.15 -3.70
CA MET A 124 -3.34 3.94 -3.30
C MET A 124 -2.82 3.16 -4.51
N THR A 125 -3.69 2.84 -5.47
CA THR A 125 -3.30 2.10 -6.66
C THR A 125 -2.27 2.86 -7.50
N SER A 126 -2.39 4.19 -7.61
CA SER A 126 -1.40 5.02 -8.31
C SER A 126 -0.02 5.00 -7.66
N VAL A 127 0.04 4.91 -6.32
CA VAL A 127 1.29 4.72 -5.60
C VAL A 127 1.87 3.34 -5.89
N MET A 128 1.05 2.29 -5.84
CA MET A 128 1.50 0.92 -6.11
C MET A 128 2.02 0.75 -7.54
N PHE A 129 1.33 1.30 -8.54
CA PHE A 129 1.84 1.37 -9.91
C PHE A 129 3.19 2.11 -9.98
N PHE A 130 3.31 3.25 -9.30
CA PHE A 130 4.56 4.01 -9.25
C PHE A 130 5.70 3.21 -8.60
N MET A 131 5.40 2.38 -7.60
CA MET A 131 6.36 1.50 -6.94
C MET A 131 6.78 0.34 -7.84
N ALA A 132 5.89 -0.19 -8.68
CA ALA A 132 6.17 -1.27 -9.62
C ALA A 132 6.91 -0.81 -10.90
N GLN A 133 6.72 0.44 -11.35
CA GLN A 133 7.18 0.92 -12.67
C GLN A 133 8.64 1.40 -12.78
N GLN A 134 9.46 1.38 -11.71
CA GLN A 134 10.80 2.02 -11.72
C GLN A 134 11.97 1.10 -11.44
#